data_AF-A0A936F4E4-F1
#
_entry.id   AF-A0A936F4E4-F1
#
_cell.length_a   1.000
_cell.length_b   1.000
_cell.length_c   1.000
_cell.angle_alpha   90.00
_cell.angle_beta   90.00
_cell.angle_gamma   90.00
#
_symmetry.space_group_name_H-M   'P 1'
#
loop_
_entity.id
_entity.type
_entity.pdbx_description
1 polymer ?
#
loop_
_entity_poly.entity_id
_entity_poly.type
_entity_poly.pdbx_seq_one_letter_code
_entity_poly.pdbx_strand_id
1 'polypeptide(L)'
;MLKRFGAKKDDLFDQDPIQTDVQQILAYLEELQRLRTLAHLQLHSDPPMCLGTRIESVNDQELTFSLSFPHQVPRMKAGEVVEFHFPLTGMRFQADITYLDRGRYMESVFRIPRAVHFADRRGSRRTRIGSRENASVAIFESLFDGVAASGRLLNLSMEGLCLRMERALQVQGGKRIAPSPTLFTVGQRLQIVRILNLPHLPTIECSGEVRSCVSSQDGPIRIGIHLDGLESRDSANLHRFMLRRLPTLGRAFPVKRRRGATEEAPEEEEAEEGSPEPLEDPLASLVMDEDDGAPLEQEGPPSEDRLIRLRRRSRRFLIIMPDDLDRSIFAATLQVGGYSCFFEARNLVQGLELSKKGSLDMIFLDQQIGPLTGLEVAQRLRKMGRLDGVPICLLMSEPDVRARLSAKAAGVSHIVSLPVDFDGELRELLDRTFGLIKQ
;
A
#
# COMPACT_ATOMS: atom_id res chain seq x y z
N MET A 1 -18.23 24.36 -31.61
CA MET A 1 -19.25 23.29 -31.48
C MET A 1 -18.52 22.02 -31.02
N LEU A 2 -18.96 21.23 -30.04
CA LEU A 2 -20.21 21.24 -29.27
C LEU A 2 -19.93 21.18 -27.74
N LYS A 3 -20.67 22.03 -27.01
CA LYS A 3 -21.35 21.83 -25.71
C LYS A 3 -20.60 21.33 -24.45
N ARG A 4 -20.67 22.18 -23.41
CA ARG A 4 -20.80 21.77 -22.00
C ARG A 4 -22.02 20.84 -21.82
N PHE A 5 -21.86 19.79 -21.02
CA PHE A 5 -22.91 19.31 -20.13
C PHE A 5 -22.34 19.37 -18.71
N GLY A 6 -23.15 19.80 -17.74
CA GLY A 6 -22.75 19.85 -16.34
C GLY A 6 -23.94 19.52 -15.45
N ALA A 7 -23.68 18.78 -14.38
CA ALA A 7 -24.58 18.58 -13.27
C ALA A 7 -23.70 18.45 -12.01
N LYS A 8 -23.87 19.36 -11.05
CA LYS A 8 -23.14 19.33 -9.78
C LYS A 8 -23.59 18.12 -8.95
N LYS A 9 -22.65 17.53 -8.20
CA LYS A 9 -22.92 17.11 -6.83
C LYS A 9 -21.61 16.99 -6.03
N ASP A 10 -21.52 17.86 -5.02
CA ASP A 10 -20.68 17.70 -3.82
C ASP A 10 -19.15 17.68 -4.03
N ASP A 11 -18.66 18.62 -4.84
CA ASP A 11 -17.24 18.98 -5.01
C ASP A 11 -16.64 19.61 -3.73
N LEU A 12 -16.49 18.80 -2.68
CA LEU A 12 -15.86 19.17 -1.39
C LEU A 12 -14.41 18.68 -1.27
N PHE A 13 -13.87 18.09 -2.34
CA PHE A 13 -12.53 17.49 -2.41
C PHE A 13 -11.63 18.07 -3.50
N ASP A 14 -12.16 18.89 -4.42
CA ASP A 14 -11.44 19.44 -5.58
C ASP A 14 -10.71 20.76 -5.26
N GLN A 15 -9.92 20.75 -4.19
CA GLN A 15 -8.87 21.74 -3.94
C GLN A 15 -7.55 21.01 -3.76
N ASP A 16 -6.59 21.26 -4.65
CA ASP A 16 -5.24 20.75 -4.49
C ASP A 16 -4.55 21.39 -3.28
N PRO A 17 -3.66 20.65 -2.58
CA PRO A 17 -3.25 20.99 -1.23
C PRO A 17 -2.14 22.01 -1.34
N ILE A 18 -2.52 23.28 -1.44
CA ILE A 18 -1.58 24.40 -1.49
C ILE A 18 -0.76 24.37 -0.19
N GLN A 19 0.53 24.05 -0.29
CA GLN A 19 1.41 24.17 0.85
C GLN A 19 1.78 25.65 0.98
N THR A 20 1.28 26.30 2.02
CA THR A 20 1.49 27.73 2.33
C THR A 20 2.38 27.94 3.56
N ASP A 21 2.76 26.88 4.28
CA ASP A 21 3.74 27.00 5.36
C ASP A 21 5.14 27.27 4.77
N VAL A 22 5.62 28.49 4.97
CA VAL A 22 6.96 28.94 4.58
C VAL A 22 8.05 28.03 5.15
N GLN A 23 7.85 27.42 6.32
CA GLN A 23 8.84 26.53 6.93
C GLN A 23 8.92 25.18 6.20
N GLN A 24 7.78 24.62 5.83
CA GLN A 24 7.73 23.43 4.99
C GLN A 24 8.28 23.69 3.58
N ILE A 25 8.02 24.87 3.01
CA ILE A 25 8.57 25.29 1.70
C ILE A 25 10.10 25.44 1.78
N LEU A 26 10.63 26.10 2.82
CA LEU A 26 12.08 26.19 3.07
C LEU A 26 12.72 24.80 3.10
N ALA A 27 12.17 23.86 3.88
CA ALA A 27 12.69 22.50 3.95
C ALA A 27 12.62 21.74 2.60
N TYR A 28 11.60 22.00 1.76
CA TYR A 28 11.55 21.46 0.40
C TYR A 28 12.72 21.99 -0.46
N LEU A 29 13.05 23.28 -0.37
CA LEU A 29 14.16 23.88 -1.13
C LEU A 29 15.53 23.44 -0.61
N GLU A 30 15.73 23.37 0.72
CA GLU A 30 16.95 22.85 1.34
C GLU A 30 17.24 21.40 0.93
N GLU A 31 16.21 20.56 0.80
CA GLU A 31 16.37 19.16 0.36
C GLU A 31 16.70 19.02 -1.13
N LEU A 32 16.11 19.86 -1.99
CA LEU A 32 16.48 19.91 -3.41
C LEU A 32 17.93 20.36 -3.61
N GLN A 33 18.40 21.32 -2.79
CA GLN A 33 19.79 21.75 -2.73
C GLN A 33 20.69 20.61 -2.26
N ARG A 34 20.38 19.98 -1.10
CA ARG A 34 21.14 18.86 -0.51
C ARG A 34 21.28 17.67 -1.45
N LEU A 35 20.23 17.37 -2.22
CA LEU A 35 20.21 16.27 -3.20
C LEU A 35 20.65 16.71 -4.62
N ARG A 36 21.03 17.98 -4.82
CA ARG A 36 21.35 18.61 -6.12
C ARG A 36 20.39 18.22 -7.26
N THR A 37 19.10 18.17 -6.91
CA THR A 37 18.04 17.63 -7.77
C THR A 37 17.78 18.55 -8.96
N LEU A 38 17.63 17.98 -10.15
CA LEU A 38 17.29 18.74 -11.35
C LEU A 38 15.82 19.17 -11.28
N ALA A 39 15.60 20.47 -11.25
CA ALA A 39 14.31 21.13 -11.40
C ALA A 39 14.19 21.75 -12.81
N HIS A 40 13.00 22.25 -13.13
CA HIS A 40 12.69 22.90 -14.40
C HIS A 40 12.03 24.26 -14.17
N LEU A 41 12.44 25.26 -14.93
CA LEU A 41 11.86 26.59 -14.94
C LEU A 41 11.22 26.81 -16.32
N GLN A 42 9.92 27.08 -16.35
CA GLN A 42 9.14 27.35 -17.55
C GLN A 42 8.93 28.87 -17.70
N LEU A 43 9.51 29.43 -18.76
CA LEU A 43 9.38 30.83 -19.13
C LEU A 43 8.19 31.03 -20.07
N HIS A 44 7.34 32.00 -19.77
CA HIS A 44 6.24 32.47 -20.63
C HIS A 44 6.74 33.34 -21.81
N SER A 45 7.89 32.98 -22.38
CA SER A 45 8.41 33.53 -23.63
C SER A 45 7.61 33.01 -24.83
N ASP A 46 7.76 33.65 -25.98
CA ASP A 46 7.33 33.10 -27.28
C ASP A 46 8.56 32.82 -28.15
N PRO A 47 8.89 31.55 -28.48
CA PRO A 47 8.24 30.32 -28.03
C PRO A 47 8.47 30.05 -26.52
N PRO A 48 7.59 29.26 -25.87
CA PRO A 48 7.72 28.93 -24.44
C PRO A 48 8.94 28.05 -24.19
N MET A 49 9.78 28.46 -23.25
CA MET A 49 11.09 27.85 -22.99
C MET A 49 11.09 27.10 -21.65
N CYS A 50 11.58 25.85 -21.66
CA CYS A 50 11.81 25.05 -20.46
C CYS A 50 13.31 24.90 -20.21
N LEU A 51 13.78 25.39 -19.06
CA LEU A 51 15.19 25.37 -18.66
C LEU A 51 15.40 24.37 -17.51
N GLY A 52 16.37 23.47 -17.65
CA GLY A 52 16.84 22.64 -16.53
C GLY A 52 17.72 23.45 -15.57
N THR A 53 17.52 23.30 -14.27
CA THR A 53 18.19 24.11 -13.23
C THR A 53 18.37 23.32 -11.93
N ARG A 54 19.23 23.80 -11.02
CA ARG A 54 19.43 23.25 -9.67
C ARG A 54 19.44 24.38 -8.64
N ILE A 55 19.06 24.08 -7.40
CA ILE A 55 19.22 25.02 -6.28
C ILE A 55 20.67 24.93 -5.78
N GLU A 56 21.38 26.06 -5.78
CA GLU A 56 22.76 26.14 -5.29
C GLU A 56 22.82 26.65 -3.83
N SER A 57 21.95 27.60 -3.47
CA SER A 57 21.80 28.13 -2.12
C SER A 57 20.35 28.50 -1.79
N VAL A 58 20.01 28.44 -0.50
CA VAL A 58 18.75 28.92 0.08
C VAL A 58 19.09 29.82 1.27
N ASN A 59 18.49 31.00 1.33
CA ASN A 59 18.64 31.97 2.43
C ASN A 59 17.29 32.11 3.16
N ASP A 60 17.25 31.69 4.42
CA ASP A 60 16.05 31.73 5.27
C ASP A 60 15.78 33.13 5.85
N GLN A 61 16.80 33.98 5.99
CA GLN A 61 16.65 35.34 6.51
C GLN A 61 16.06 36.31 5.46
N GLU A 62 16.52 36.22 4.21
CA GLU A 62 16.02 37.07 3.11
C GLU A 62 14.80 36.48 2.39
N LEU A 63 14.49 35.21 2.63
CA LEU A 63 13.53 34.40 1.87
C LEU A 63 13.85 34.39 0.36
N THR A 64 15.12 34.15 0.04
CA THR A 64 15.68 34.07 -1.32
C THR A 64 16.35 32.71 -1.56
N PHE A 65 16.48 32.31 -2.83
CA PHE A 65 17.26 31.14 -3.22
C PHE A 65 17.91 31.35 -4.59
N SER A 66 19.11 30.79 -4.78
CA SER A 66 19.85 30.87 -6.04
C SER A 66 19.66 29.61 -6.87
N LEU A 67 19.25 29.80 -8.12
CA LEU A 67 19.17 28.76 -9.14
C LEU A 67 20.39 28.82 -10.06
N SER A 68 21.12 27.70 -10.20
CA SER A 68 22.24 27.53 -11.13
C SER A 68 21.76 26.86 -12.43
N PHE A 69 22.31 27.28 -13.57
CA PHE A 69 21.88 26.85 -14.90
C PHE A 69 23.05 26.28 -15.74
N PRO A 70 22.85 25.19 -16.49
CA PRO A 70 23.90 24.59 -17.32
C PRO A 70 24.17 25.34 -18.63
N HIS A 71 23.29 26.27 -19.02
CA HIS A 71 23.37 27.05 -20.24
C HIS A 71 22.94 28.50 -19.96
N GLN A 72 23.32 29.44 -20.84
CA GLN A 72 23.02 30.86 -20.66
C GLN A 72 21.51 31.13 -20.73
N VAL A 73 20.95 31.64 -19.62
CA VAL A 73 19.55 32.02 -19.49
C VAL A 73 19.26 33.32 -20.26
N PRO A 74 18.06 33.47 -20.89
CA PRO A 74 17.59 34.74 -21.44
C PRO A 74 17.64 35.91 -20.43
N ARG A 75 17.53 37.15 -20.93
CA ARG A 75 17.41 38.34 -20.08
C ARG A 75 15.99 38.48 -19.51
N MET A 76 15.78 37.86 -18.35
CA MET A 76 14.64 38.10 -17.48
C MET A 76 14.69 39.51 -16.85
N LYS A 77 13.53 40.07 -16.47
CA LYS A 77 13.38 41.36 -15.81
C LYS A 77 13.15 41.19 -14.31
N ALA A 78 13.80 41.99 -13.47
CA ALA A 78 13.52 41.98 -12.03
C ALA A 78 12.02 42.18 -11.76
N GLY A 79 11.41 41.30 -10.95
CA GLY A 79 9.97 41.23 -10.70
C GLY A 79 9.18 40.31 -11.65
N GLU A 80 9.81 39.71 -12.67
CA GLU A 80 9.18 38.73 -13.55
C GLU A 80 8.85 37.44 -12.79
N VAL A 81 7.62 36.93 -12.98
CA VAL A 81 7.11 35.72 -12.33
C VAL A 81 7.19 34.56 -13.32
N VAL A 82 7.69 33.41 -12.87
CA VAL A 82 7.91 32.24 -13.71
C VAL A 82 7.50 30.95 -13.01
N GLU A 83 7.09 29.96 -13.79
CA GLU A 83 6.65 28.66 -13.29
C GLU A 83 7.85 27.76 -12.97
N PHE A 84 8.02 27.41 -11.70
CA PHE A 84 9.10 26.53 -11.23
C PHE A 84 8.55 25.16 -10.85
N HIS A 85 8.97 24.13 -11.57
CA HIS A 85 8.58 22.74 -11.36
C HIS A 85 9.73 21.91 -10.80
N PHE A 86 9.51 21.21 -9.69
CA PHE A 86 10.53 20.39 -9.05
C PHE A 86 10.02 19.00 -8.63
N PRO A 87 10.84 17.94 -8.78
CA PRO A 87 10.54 16.64 -8.20
C PRO A 87 11.10 16.54 -6.78
N LEU A 88 10.28 16.20 -5.78
CA LEU A 88 10.71 15.99 -4.39
C LEU A 88 10.12 14.68 -3.87
N THR A 89 10.94 13.83 -3.25
CA THR A 89 10.57 12.49 -2.75
C THR A 89 9.80 11.60 -3.75
N GLY A 90 9.98 11.83 -5.07
CA GLY A 90 9.26 11.11 -6.14
C GLY A 90 7.88 11.68 -6.51
N MET A 91 7.42 12.72 -5.80
CA MET A 91 6.28 13.58 -6.17
C MET A 91 6.75 14.74 -7.06
N ARG A 92 5.80 15.49 -7.65
CA ARG A 92 6.05 16.69 -8.45
C ARG A 92 5.28 17.87 -7.90
N PHE A 93 5.95 19.02 -7.87
CA PHE A 93 5.41 20.27 -7.36
C PHE A 93 5.61 21.39 -8.39
N GLN A 94 4.77 22.41 -8.31
CA GLN A 94 4.85 23.66 -9.06
C GLN A 94 4.75 24.83 -8.09
N ALA A 95 5.54 25.86 -8.31
CA ALA A 95 5.44 27.11 -7.56
C ALA A 95 5.75 28.30 -8.48
N ASP A 96 5.05 29.40 -8.27
CA ASP A 96 5.30 30.63 -9.03
C ASP A 96 6.36 31.42 -8.28
N ILE A 97 7.55 31.58 -8.89
CA ILE A 97 8.70 32.23 -8.26
C ILE A 97 8.97 33.57 -8.92
N THR A 98 9.33 34.58 -8.12
CA THR A 98 9.66 35.93 -8.63
C THR A 98 11.17 36.05 -8.80
N TYR A 99 11.63 36.36 -10.00
CA TYR A 99 13.02 36.69 -10.27
C TYR A 99 13.40 38.04 -9.64
N LEU A 100 14.55 38.09 -8.98
CA LEU A 100 15.03 39.30 -8.29
C LEU A 100 16.21 39.91 -9.03
N ASP A 101 17.32 39.18 -9.16
CA ASP A 101 18.55 39.67 -9.79
C ASP A 101 19.45 38.53 -10.32
N ARG A 102 20.48 38.87 -11.10
CA ARG A 102 21.54 37.94 -11.51
C ARG A 102 22.42 37.62 -10.31
N GLY A 103 22.69 36.34 -10.10
CA GLY A 103 23.62 35.89 -9.06
C GLY A 103 25.07 35.97 -9.56
N ARG A 104 25.89 35.00 -9.14
CA ARG A 104 27.22 34.79 -9.72
C ARG A 104 27.11 34.20 -11.15
N TYR A 105 28.23 33.76 -11.70
CA TYR A 105 28.29 33.21 -13.05
C TYR A 105 27.33 32.01 -13.23
N MET A 106 26.40 32.12 -14.18
CA MET A 106 25.30 31.17 -14.44
C MET A 106 24.31 30.95 -13.28
N GLU A 107 24.28 31.84 -12.28
CA GLU A 107 23.27 31.85 -11.21
C GLU A 107 22.19 32.93 -11.45
N SER A 108 21.02 32.75 -10.85
CA SER A 108 19.97 33.77 -10.77
C SER A 108 19.21 33.64 -9.46
N VAL A 109 18.95 34.78 -8.82
CA VAL A 109 18.35 34.86 -7.48
C VAL A 109 16.84 35.03 -7.60
N PHE A 110 16.10 34.19 -6.90
CA PHE A 110 14.64 34.17 -6.88
C PHE A 110 14.12 34.33 -5.45
N ARG A 111 12.93 34.91 -5.31
CA ARG A 111 12.18 34.94 -4.05
C ARG A 111 11.55 33.57 -3.81
N ILE A 112 11.65 33.06 -2.57
CA ILE A 112 10.96 31.83 -2.15
C ILE A 112 9.44 31.97 -2.39
N PRO A 113 8.78 30.97 -2.99
CA PRO A 113 7.37 31.05 -3.31
C PRO A 113 6.50 31.07 -2.04
N ARG A 114 5.41 31.84 -2.07
CA ARG A 114 4.42 31.90 -0.97
C ARG A 114 3.51 30.66 -0.89
N ALA A 115 3.45 29.90 -1.98
CA ALA A 115 2.57 28.76 -2.16
C ALA A 115 3.28 27.74 -3.06
N VAL A 116 3.25 26.46 -2.67
CA VAL A 116 3.69 25.34 -3.49
C VAL A 116 2.48 24.47 -3.78
N HIS A 117 2.16 24.33 -5.07
CA HIS A 117 1.10 23.49 -5.59
C HIS A 117 1.62 22.09 -5.91
N PHE A 118 0.75 21.08 -5.83
CA PHE A 118 1.04 19.75 -6.35
C PHE A 118 0.85 19.74 -7.88
N ALA A 119 1.76 19.13 -8.64
CA ALA A 119 1.79 19.26 -10.10
C ALA A 119 2.08 17.94 -10.82
N ASP A 120 1.12 17.01 -10.79
CA ASP A 120 1.08 15.88 -11.71
C ASP A 120 0.16 16.17 -12.90
N ARG A 121 0.53 15.76 -14.11
CA ARG A 121 -0.17 16.11 -15.37
C ARG A 121 -1.42 15.23 -15.62
N ARG A 122 -2.06 14.75 -14.54
CA ARG A 122 -3.11 13.71 -14.53
C ARG A 122 -4.01 13.94 -13.30
N GLY A 123 -5.33 13.91 -13.48
CA GLY A 123 -6.35 14.43 -12.54
C GLY A 123 -6.43 13.85 -11.11
N SER A 124 -5.56 12.90 -10.74
CA SER A 124 -5.40 12.46 -9.35
C SER A 124 -3.92 12.34 -9.02
N ARG A 125 -3.55 12.89 -7.85
CA ARG A 125 -2.25 12.75 -7.19
C ARG A 125 -1.79 11.29 -7.16
N ARG A 126 -0.49 11.05 -7.31
CA ARG A 126 0.12 9.71 -7.31
C ARG A 126 1.16 9.56 -6.22
N THR A 127 0.96 8.56 -5.36
CA THR A 127 1.98 8.08 -4.41
C THR A 127 2.81 7.00 -5.09
N ARG A 128 4.12 7.20 -5.19
CA ARG A 128 5.07 6.16 -5.61
C ARG A 128 5.30 5.19 -4.45
N ILE A 129 5.28 3.89 -4.73
CA ILE A 129 5.57 2.87 -3.72
C ILE A 129 7.01 2.39 -3.89
N GLY A 130 7.76 2.37 -2.78
CA GLY A 130 9.14 1.91 -2.75
C GLY A 130 9.25 0.38 -2.76
N SER A 131 10.30 -0.16 -3.37
CA SER A 131 10.51 -1.61 -3.50
C SER A 131 10.56 -2.39 -2.18
N ARG A 132 10.78 -1.70 -1.04
CA ARG A 132 10.80 -2.26 0.32
C ARG A 132 9.41 -2.47 0.93
N GLU A 133 8.37 -1.89 0.34
CA GLU A 133 7.03 -1.86 0.94
C GLU A 133 6.15 -3.06 0.58
N ASN A 134 6.63 -3.94 -0.31
CA ASN A 134 6.02 -5.22 -0.68
C ASN A 134 4.55 -5.19 -1.15
N ALA A 135 4.01 -4.00 -1.45
CA ALA A 135 2.69 -3.83 -2.03
C ALA A 135 2.61 -4.45 -3.42
N SER A 136 1.58 -5.25 -3.64
CA SER A 136 1.35 -5.98 -4.89
C SER A 136 -0.06 -5.77 -5.39
N VAL A 137 -0.25 -6.00 -6.69
CA VAL A 137 -1.56 -5.97 -7.34
C VAL A 137 -1.79 -7.31 -8.01
N ALA A 138 -2.99 -7.86 -7.84
CA ALA A 138 -3.49 -8.96 -8.65
C ALA A 138 -4.72 -8.48 -9.44
N ILE A 139 -4.70 -8.70 -10.75
CA ILE A 139 -5.75 -8.30 -11.68
C ILE A 139 -6.36 -9.52 -12.35
N PHE A 140 -7.67 -9.47 -12.57
CA PHE A 140 -8.46 -10.54 -13.17
C PHE A 140 -9.40 -9.92 -14.20
N GLU A 141 -9.27 -10.36 -15.45
CA GLU A 141 -10.20 -10.01 -16.52
C GLU A 141 -11.64 -10.43 -16.16
N SER A 142 -11.86 -11.72 -15.90
CA SER A 142 -13.09 -12.23 -15.31
C SER A 142 -12.84 -13.29 -14.23
N LEU A 143 -13.87 -13.57 -13.43
CA LEU A 143 -13.87 -14.54 -12.34
C LEU A 143 -13.75 -16.01 -12.78
N PHE A 144 -14.07 -16.36 -14.03
CA PHE A 144 -14.26 -17.75 -14.47
C PHE A 144 -13.47 -18.12 -15.72
N ASP A 145 -13.15 -17.15 -16.58
CA ASP A 145 -12.31 -17.32 -17.77
C ASP A 145 -11.55 -16.02 -18.10
N GLY A 146 -10.58 -16.10 -19.00
CA GLY A 146 -9.70 -15.01 -19.38
C GLY A 146 -8.35 -15.02 -18.67
N VAL A 147 -7.67 -13.88 -18.71
CA VAL A 147 -6.30 -13.72 -18.18
C VAL A 147 -6.30 -13.04 -16.82
N ALA A 148 -5.50 -13.59 -15.90
CA ALA A 148 -5.13 -12.93 -14.66
C ALA A 148 -3.63 -12.62 -14.65
N ALA A 149 -3.25 -11.53 -14.01
CA ALA A 149 -1.85 -11.15 -13.83
C ALA A 149 -1.58 -10.64 -12.43
N SER A 150 -0.33 -10.77 -11.97
CA SER A 150 0.11 -10.25 -10.68
C SER A 150 1.49 -9.62 -10.78
N GLY A 151 1.74 -8.67 -9.88
CA GLY A 151 2.90 -7.79 -9.96
C GLY A 151 3.07 -6.89 -8.76
N ARG A 152 4.17 -6.14 -8.70
CA ARG A 152 4.41 -5.13 -7.66
C ARG A 152 3.72 -3.81 -8.03
N LEU A 153 3.14 -3.14 -7.05
CA LEU A 153 2.57 -1.82 -7.21
C LEU A 153 3.70 -0.78 -7.34
N LEU A 154 3.73 -0.02 -8.43
CA LEU A 154 4.72 1.03 -8.68
C LEU A 154 4.21 2.40 -8.20
N ASN A 155 2.97 2.75 -8.56
CA ASN A 155 2.33 4.01 -8.21
C ASN A 155 0.83 3.79 -7.96
N LEU A 156 0.27 4.50 -6.97
CA LEU A 156 -1.15 4.47 -6.60
C LEU A 156 -1.74 5.88 -6.56
N SER A 157 -2.98 6.03 -7.00
CA SER A 157 -3.77 7.27 -7.05
C SER A 157 -5.21 6.97 -6.63
N MET A 158 -6.02 8.01 -6.35
CA MET A 158 -7.44 7.85 -6.00
C MET A 158 -8.23 7.17 -7.12
N GLU A 159 -7.90 7.50 -8.37
CA GLU A 159 -8.59 7.05 -9.59
C GLU A 159 -7.87 5.90 -10.32
N GLY A 160 -6.76 5.37 -9.81
CA GLY A 160 -5.87 4.57 -10.67
C GLY A 160 -4.65 3.97 -10.00
N LEU A 161 -4.04 2.99 -10.66
CA LEU A 161 -2.74 2.43 -10.26
C LEU A 161 -1.85 2.11 -11.46
N CYS A 162 -0.58 1.82 -11.17
CA CYS A 162 0.37 1.28 -12.14
C CYS A 162 1.11 0.11 -11.50
N LEU A 163 0.98 -1.08 -12.08
CA LEU A 163 1.67 -2.30 -11.63
C LEU A 163 2.80 -2.70 -12.58
N ARG A 164 3.85 -3.31 -12.03
CA ARG A 164 4.89 -4.04 -12.75
C ARG A 164 4.47 -5.50 -12.85
N MET A 165 4.03 -5.96 -14.02
CA MET A 165 3.62 -7.35 -14.19
C MET A 165 4.84 -8.27 -14.05
N GLU A 166 4.76 -9.22 -13.12
CA GLU A 166 5.81 -10.21 -12.85
C GLU A 166 5.36 -11.62 -13.26
N ARG A 167 4.03 -11.86 -13.29
CA ARG A 167 3.44 -13.17 -13.57
C ARG A 167 2.10 -13.01 -14.28
N ALA A 168 1.85 -13.85 -15.28
CA ALA A 168 0.54 -14.01 -15.89
C ALA A 168 0.07 -15.48 -15.83
N LEU A 169 -1.24 -15.69 -15.82
CA LEU A 169 -1.86 -17.02 -15.76
C LEU A 169 -3.26 -17.00 -16.37
N GLN A 170 -3.61 -18.07 -17.09
CA GLN A 170 -4.99 -18.31 -17.53
C GLN A 170 -5.85 -18.64 -16.31
N VAL A 171 -7.02 -18.02 -16.17
CA VAL A 171 -7.96 -18.31 -15.08
C VAL A 171 -8.46 -19.74 -15.17
N GLN A 172 -8.82 -20.21 -16.37
CA GLN A 172 -9.06 -21.63 -16.62
C GLN A 172 -7.75 -22.44 -16.56
N GLY A 173 -7.73 -23.47 -15.73
CA GLY A 173 -6.61 -24.41 -15.60
C GLY A 173 -5.35 -23.87 -14.90
N GLY A 174 -5.30 -22.59 -14.52
CA GLY A 174 -4.17 -21.99 -13.79
C GLY A 174 -2.83 -21.99 -14.56
N LYS A 175 -2.87 -22.21 -15.88
CA LYS A 175 -1.68 -22.35 -16.72
C LYS A 175 -0.91 -21.03 -16.74
N ARG A 176 0.35 -21.04 -16.30
CA ARG A 176 1.22 -19.85 -16.36
C ARG A 176 1.42 -19.46 -17.83
N ILE A 177 1.28 -18.17 -18.11
CA ILE A 177 1.53 -17.57 -19.42
C ILE A 177 2.81 -16.74 -19.30
N ALA A 178 3.64 -16.72 -20.34
CA ALA A 178 4.75 -15.79 -20.41
C ALA A 178 4.19 -14.35 -20.37
N PRO A 179 4.66 -13.46 -19.48
CA PRO A 179 4.14 -12.11 -19.39
C PRO A 179 4.49 -11.33 -20.67
N SER A 180 3.48 -10.98 -21.46
CA SER A 180 3.63 -10.14 -22.67
C SER A 180 2.74 -8.90 -22.59
N PRO A 181 3.09 -7.79 -23.26
CA PRO A 181 2.25 -6.58 -23.28
C PRO A 181 0.93 -6.79 -24.04
N THR A 182 0.80 -7.88 -24.82
CA THR A 182 -0.39 -8.25 -25.58
C THR A 182 -1.45 -9.01 -24.77
N LEU A 183 -1.16 -9.39 -23.51
CA LEU A 183 -2.11 -10.09 -22.64
C LEU A 183 -3.33 -9.24 -22.24
N PHE A 184 -3.18 -7.91 -22.25
CA PHE A 184 -4.25 -6.98 -21.92
C PHE A 184 -4.33 -5.85 -22.94
N THR A 185 -5.53 -5.57 -23.43
CA THR A 185 -5.80 -4.50 -24.40
C THR A 185 -6.21 -3.21 -23.70
N VAL A 186 -5.94 -2.06 -24.34
CA VAL A 186 -6.36 -0.76 -23.80
C VAL A 186 -7.88 -0.61 -23.96
N GLY A 187 -8.57 -0.24 -22.89
CA GLY A 187 -10.04 -0.25 -22.79
C GLY A 187 -10.62 -1.57 -22.25
N GLN A 188 -9.81 -2.58 -21.98
CA GLN A 188 -10.28 -3.83 -21.38
C GLN A 188 -10.68 -3.62 -19.92
N ARG A 189 -11.89 -4.07 -19.57
CA ARG A 189 -12.38 -4.05 -18.19
C ARG A 189 -11.89 -5.26 -17.41
N LEU A 190 -11.48 -5.01 -16.18
CA LEU A 190 -11.06 -5.98 -15.19
C LEU A 190 -12.17 -6.11 -14.15
N GLN A 191 -12.77 -7.29 -14.01
CA GLN A 191 -13.80 -7.50 -13.00
C GLN A 191 -13.27 -7.32 -11.57
N ILE A 192 -11.99 -7.68 -11.34
CA ILE A 192 -11.36 -7.55 -10.02
C ILE A 192 -9.92 -7.05 -10.15
N VAL A 193 -9.62 -5.99 -9.41
CA VAL A 193 -8.31 -5.41 -9.12
C VAL A 193 -8.12 -5.45 -7.61
N ARG A 194 -7.20 -6.30 -7.13
CA ARG A 194 -6.89 -6.47 -5.70
C ARG A 194 -5.56 -5.80 -5.39
N ILE A 195 -5.58 -4.85 -4.45
CA ILE A 195 -4.38 -4.16 -3.97
C ILE A 195 -4.00 -4.71 -2.59
N LEU A 196 -2.84 -5.36 -2.54
CA LEU A 196 -2.37 -6.19 -1.44
C LEU A 196 -1.17 -5.55 -0.74
N ASN A 197 -1.01 -5.85 0.56
CA ASN A 197 0.13 -5.43 1.40
C ASN A 197 0.40 -3.91 1.45
N LEU A 198 -0.62 -3.05 1.32
CA LEU A 198 -0.44 -1.61 1.54
C LEU A 198 -0.20 -1.32 3.05
N PRO A 199 0.87 -0.59 3.42
CA PRO A 199 1.17 -0.33 4.84
C PRO A 199 0.04 0.39 5.58
N HIS A 200 -0.44 -0.22 6.67
CA HIS A 200 -1.56 0.24 7.50
C HIS A 200 -2.92 0.35 6.79
N LEU A 201 -3.13 -0.43 5.72
CA LEU A 201 -4.39 -0.55 5.00
C LEU A 201 -4.85 -2.02 4.91
N PRO A 202 -6.17 -2.28 4.83
CA PRO A 202 -6.69 -3.59 4.42
C PRO A 202 -6.34 -3.88 2.95
N THR A 203 -6.63 -5.11 2.50
CA THR A 203 -6.64 -5.40 1.05
C THR A 203 -7.81 -4.68 0.42
N ILE A 204 -7.54 -3.83 -0.58
CA ILE A 204 -8.57 -3.08 -1.30
C ILE A 204 -8.96 -3.88 -2.54
N GLU A 205 -10.25 -4.15 -2.72
CA GLU A 205 -10.79 -4.81 -3.91
C GLU A 205 -11.76 -3.88 -4.63
N CYS A 206 -11.58 -3.74 -5.95
CA CYS A 206 -12.35 -2.85 -6.81
C CYS A 206 -12.38 -3.41 -8.25
N SER A 207 -13.19 -2.83 -9.14
CA SER A 207 -13.07 -3.11 -10.58
C SER A 207 -12.15 -2.09 -11.24
N GLY A 208 -11.95 -2.17 -12.56
CA GLY A 208 -11.18 -1.15 -13.26
C GLY A 208 -11.05 -1.36 -14.76
N GLU A 209 -10.33 -0.46 -15.41
CA GLU A 209 -10.11 -0.45 -16.85
C GLU A 209 -8.63 -0.24 -17.20
N VAL A 210 -8.10 -1.06 -18.11
CA VAL A 210 -6.72 -0.97 -18.57
C VAL A 210 -6.55 0.25 -19.47
N ARG A 211 -5.94 1.32 -18.94
CA ARG A 211 -5.68 2.57 -19.67
C ARG A 211 -4.36 2.58 -20.44
N SER A 212 -3.39 1.73 -20.09
CA SER A 212 -2.12 1.62 -20.84
C SER A 212 -1.36 0.34 -20.53
N CYS A 213 -0.96 -0.43 -21.55
CA CYS A 213 0.05 -1.48 -21.45
C CYS A 213 1.33 -1.01 -22.15
N VAL A 214 2.48 -1.04 -21.46
CA VAL A 214 3.77 -0.63 -22.02
C VAL A 214 4.86 -1.63 -21.64
N SER A 215 5.56 -2.18 -22.63
CA SER A 215 6.86 -2.82 -22.45
C SER A 215 7.97 -1.84 -22.82
N SER A 216 9.08 -1.85 -22.09
CA SER A 216 10.36 -1.44 -22.68
C SER A 216 10.92 -2.64 -23.46
N GLN A 217 11.85 -2.41 -24.40
CA GLN A 217 12.38 -3.49 -25.25
C GLN A 217 13.01 -4.63 -24.42
N ASP A 218 13.77 -4.30 -23.36
CA ASP A 218 14.29 -5.26 -22.36
C ASP A 218 13.80 -4.94 -20.92
N GLY A 219 12.67 -4.22 -20.78
CA GLY A 219 12.21 -3.70 -19.49
C GLY A 219 10.87 -4.28 -19.03
N PRO A 220 10.66 -4.41 -17.70
CA PRO A 220 9.52 -5.12 -17.15
C PRO A 220 8.19 -4.42 -17.49
N ILE A 221 7.21 -5.21 -17.92
CA ILE A 221 5.93 -4.72 -18.45
C ILE A 221 5.16 -3.95 -17.38
N ARG A 222 4.68 -2.75 -17.76
CA ARG A 222 3.93 -1.84 -16.89
C ARG A 222 2.48 -1.77 -17.39
N ILE A 223 1.53 -2.03 -16.48
CA ILE A 223 0.09 -1.94 -16.75
C ILE A 223 -0.48 -0.81 -15.90
N GLY A 224 -1.03 0.21 -16.57
CA GLY A 224 -1.71 1.35 -15.96
C GLY A 224 -3.21 1.15 -16.03
N ILE A 225 -3.88 1.27 -14.88
CA ILE A 225 -5.28 0.88 -14.67
C ILE A 225 -6.03 2.05 -14.02
N HIS A 226 -7.24 2.34 -14.50
CA HIS A 226 -8.23 3.17 -13.83
C HIS A 226 -8.99 2.31 -12.82
N LEU A 227 -9.27 2.83 -11.63
CA LEU A 227 -9.98 2.09 -10.58
C LEU A 227 -11.45 2.53 -10.54
N ASP A 228 -12.35 1.58 -10.74
CA ASP A 228 -13.79 1.78 -10.76
C ASP A 228 -14.44 1.11 -9.53
N GLY A 229 -15.46 1.74 -8.96
CA GLY A 229 -16.26 1.14 -7.90
C GLY A 229 -15.55 0.90 -6.56
N LEU A 230 -14.61 1.78 -6.16
CA LEU A 230 -14.11 1.79 -4.76
C LEU A 230 -15.26 2.06 -3.78
N GLU A 231 -15.30 1.33 -2.67
CA GLU A 231 -16.22 1.64 -1.57
C GLU A 231 -15.88 2.98 -0.90
N SER A 232 -16.90 3.61 -0.29
CA SER A 232 -16.76 4.89 0.45
C SER A 232 -15.79 4.80 1.64
N ARG A 233 -15.56 3.60 2.18
CA ARG A 233 -14.58 3.34 3.24
C ARG A 233 -13.17 3.25 2.68
N ASP A 234 -12.98 2.52 1.58
CA ASP A 234 -11.67 2.29 0.98
C ASP A 234 -11.12 3.53 0.29
N SER A 235 -11.97 4.33 -0.37
CA SER A 235 -11.60 5.66 -0.87
C SER A 235 -11.10 6.58 0.26
N ALA A 236 -11.82 6.68 1.38
CA ALA A 236 -11.40 7.47 2.55
C ALA A 236 -10.09 6.94 3.19
N ASN A 237 -9.93 5.61 3.24
CA ASN A 237 -8.71 4.96 3.74
C ASN A 237 -7.50 5.22 2.82
N LEU A 238 -7.67 5.07 1.51
CA LEU A 238 -6.64 5.30 0.48
C LEU A 238 -6.25 6.79 0.48
N HIS A 239 -7.21 7.72 0.59
CA HIS A 239 -6.94 9.15 0.75
C HIS A 239 -6.08 9.43 1.99
N ARG A 240 -6.45 8.87 3.16
CA ARG A 240 -5.68 8.98 4.41
C ARG A 240 -4.28 8.38 4.28
N PHE A 241 -4.11 7.28 3.54
CA PHE A 241 -2.79 6.71 3.24
C PHE A 241 -1.95 7.65 2.37
N MET A 242 -2.53 8.24 1.31
CA MET A 242 -1.82 9.20 0.45
C MET A 242 -1.40 10.46 1.22
N LEU A 243 -2.26 11.00 2.10
CA LEU A 243 -1.90 12.12 2.97
C LEU A 243 -0.75 11.78 3.94
N ARG A 244 -0.73 10.56 4.50
CA ARG A 244 0.39 10.06 5.34
C ARG A 244 1.72 9.89 4.58
N ARG A 245 1.72 10.03 3.26
CA ARG A 245 2.91 9.94 2.38
C ARG A 245 3.39 11.29 1.86
N LEU A 246 2.72 12.38 2.21
CA LEU A 246 3.26 13.72 2.00
C LEU A 246 4.52 13.89 2.86
N PRO A 247 5.62 14.45 2.32
CA PRO A 247 6.83 14.69 3.09
C PRO A 247 6.62 15.86 4.06
N THR A 248 6.42 15.56 5.35
CA THR A 248 6.26 16.57 6.40
C THR A 248 7.55 16.78 7.21
N LEU A 249 7.78 18.02 7.64
CA LEU A 249 8.78 18.41 8.63
C LEU A 249 8.80 17.45 9.83
N GLY A 250 10.00 17.09 10.29
CA GLY A 250 10.20 16.15 11.40
C GLY A 250 9.88 14.68 11.12
N ARG A 251 9.35 14.33 9.93
CA ARG A 251 9.07 12.95 9.53
C ARG A 251 9.82 12.49 8.28
N ALA A 252 9.92 13.34 7.27
CA ALA A 252 10.71 13.08 6.07
C ALA A 252 12.10 13.73 6.11
N PHE A 253 12.26 14.79 6.90
CA PHE A 253 13.44 15.65 6.93
C PHE A 253 13.92 15.85 8.37
N PRO A 254 15.25 15.85 8.61
CA PRO A 254 15.79 16.14 9.93
C PRO A 254 15.44 17.58 10.33
N VAL A 255 15.00 17.78 11.57
CA VAL A 255 14.74 19.13 12.09
C VAL A 255 16.09 19.84 12.30
N LYS A 256 16.44 20.73 11.38
CA LYS A 256 17.57 21.65 11.54
C LYS A 256 17.35 22.45 12.83
N ARG A 257 18.16 22.22 13.88
CA ARG A 257 18.13 23.02 15.13
C ARG A 257 18.53 24.45 14.77
N ARG A 258 17.54 25.31 14.54
CA ARG A 258 17.76 26.72 14.23
C ARG A 258 18.17 27.45 15.51
N ARG A 259 19.28 28.18 15.46
CA ARG A 259 19.68 29.13 16.51
C ARG A 259 18.72 30.32 16.46
N GLY A 260 17.61 30.20 17.19
CA GLY A 260 16.47 31.12 17.06
C GLY A 260 15.32 30.85 18.04
N ALA A 261 15.62 30.26 19.19
CA ALA A 261 14.75 30.18 20.36
C ALA A 261 15.63 30.37 21.59
N THR A 262 15.22 31.27 22.49
CA THR A 262 16.00 31.63 23.68
C THR A 262 15.76 30.61 24.79
N GLU A 263 16.74 29.76 25.05
CA GLU A 263 16.88 29.02 26.30
C GLU A 263 18.28 29.29 26.84
N GLU A 264 18.36 29.61 28.12
CA GLU A 264 19.58 30.09 28.80
C GLU A 264 20.52 28.92 29.11
N ALA A 265 21.83 29.20 29.19
CA ALA A 265 22.82 28.20 29.57
C ALA A 265 22.96 28.12 31.09
N PRO A 266 22.90 26.92 31.70
CA PRO A 266 23.55 26.65 32.98
C PRO A 266 25.07 26.49 32.80
N GLU A 267 25.80 26.66 33.90
CA GLU A 267 27.27 26.80 33.93
C GLU A 267 28.01 25.46 34.14
N GLU A 268 29.32 25.54 34.37
CA GLU A 268 30.30 24.44 34.37
C GLU A 268 30.44 23.76 35.76
N GLU A 269 30.79 22.46 35.80
CA GLU A 269 31.39 21.79 36.98
C GLU A 269 32.44 20.74 36.53
N GLU A 270 33.46 20.50 37.37
CA GLU A 270 34.61 19.58 37.15
C GLU A 270 34.59 18.41 38.17
N ALA A 271 35.37 17.32 38.08
CA ALA A 271 36.49 16.95 37.21
C ALA A 271 36.38 15.42 36.83
N GLU A 272 37.38 14.56 36.59
CA GLU A 272 38.85 14.54 36.80
C GLU A 272 39.62 14.08 35.53
N GLU A 273 40.92 14.37 35.55
CA GLU A 273 41.97 14.03 34.59
C GLU A 273 42.32 12.52 34.49
N GLY A 274 43.04 12.14 33.41
CA GLY A 274 43.50 10.77 33.17
C GLY A 274 44.33 10.56 31.90
N SER A 275 45.43 11.29 31.73
CA SER A 275 46.32 11.30 30.55
C SER A 275 47.50 10.29 30.62
N PRO A 276 48.29 10.03 29.55
CA PRO A 276 48.13 10.34 28.11
C PRO A 276 48.48 9.16 27.14
N GLU A 277 48.43 9.49 25.85
CA GLU A 277 48.88 8.84 24.59
C GLU A 277 50.38 8.40 24.53
N PRO A 278 50.89 7.66 23.49
CA PRO A 278 50.78 8.00 22.05
C PRO A 278 50.60 6.88 20.98
N LEU A 279 49.73 7.19 20.02
CA LEU A 279 49.91 7.24 18.55
C LEU A 279 50.69 6.14 17.77
N GLU A 280 50.08 5.69 16.66
CA GLU A 280 50.59 5.99 15.30
C GLU A 280 49.45 5.99 14.26
N ASP A 281 49.57 6.82 13.22
CA ASP A 281 48.62 7.07 12.11
C ASP A 281 49.34 6.80 10.77
N PRO A 282 48.68 6.39 9.66
CA PRO A 282 48.34 7.44 8.67
C PRO A 282 47.13 7.20 7.74
N LEU A 283 46.53 8.30 7.29
CA LEU A 283 45.66 8.38 6.11
C LEU A 283 46.43 8.69 4.80
N ALA A 284 46.47 7.74 3.84
CA ALA A 284 46.76 7.94 2.41
C ALA A 284 46.46 6.63 1.64
N SER A 285 46.03 6.60 0.36
CA SER A 285 45.72 7.65 -0.63
C SER A 285 44.65 7.17 -1.62
N LEU A 286 44.11 8.08 -2.45
CA LEU A 286 43.28 7.75 -3.61
C LEU A 286 44.10 7.12 -4.75
N VAL A 287 43.48 6.27 -5.59
CA VAL A 287 43.41 6.33 -7.08
C VAL A 287 42.79 5.03 -7.64
N MET A 288 41.97 5.21 -8.69
CA MET A 288 41.49 4.36 -9.80
C MET A 288 42.06 2.91 -9.97
N ASP A 289 41.38 1.93 -10.59
CA ASP A 289 40.38 2.00 -11.67
C ASP A 289 39.52 0.70 -11.85
N GLU A 290 38.65 0.70 -12.88
CA GLU A 290 38.07 -0.48 -13.61
C GLU A 290 36.90 -1.32 -13.01
N ASP A 291 36.36 -2.20 -13.86
CA ASP A 291 34.98 -2.74 -13.90
C ASP A 291 34.96 -4.28 -14.00
N ASP A 292 34.18 -4.99 -13.17
CA ASP A 292 33.46 -6.22 -13.58
C ASP A 292 32.47 -6.80 -12.53
N GLY A 293 31.47 -7.54 -13.02
CA GLY A 293 30.89 -8.74 -12.37
C GLY A 293 30.22 -8.68 -10.98
N ALA A 294 28.97 -8.22 -10.88
CA ALA A 294 28.14 -8.43 -9.67
C ALA A 294 27.46 -9.83 -9.62
N PRO A 295 27.62 -10.64 -8.54
CA PRO A 295 26.91 -11.92 -8.40
C PRO A 295 25.41 -11.76 -8.08
N LEU A 296 24.57 -12.56 -8.73
CA LEU A 296 23.12 -12.65 -8.44
C LEU A 296 22.85 -13.69 -7.34
N GLU A 297 22.31 -13.25 -6.20
CA GLU A 297 21.84 -14.15 -5.14
C GLU A 297 20.64 -14.99 -5.62
N GLN A 298 20.62 -16.29 -5.29
CA GLN A 298 19.64 -17.25 -5.78
C GLN A 298 18.45 -17.40 -4.80
N GLU A 299 17.21 -17.27 -5.28
CA GLU A 299 16.02 -17.55 -4.46
C GLU A 299 15.90 -19.05 -4.16
N GLY A 300 16.13 -19.44 -2.90
CA GLY A 300 15.86 -20.79 -2.41
C GLY A 300 14.36 -21.16 -2.34
N PRO A 301 14.03 -22.44 -2.15
CA PRO A 301 12.64 -22.90 -2.07
C PRO A 301 11.89 -22.25 -0.87
N PRO A 302 10.57 -22.04 -0.97
CA PRO A 302 9.80 -21.45 0.11
C PRO A 302 9.80 -22.35 1.35
N SER A 303 10.18 -21.80 2.51
CA SER A 303 10.21 -22.53 3.79
C SER A 303 8.85 -23.16 4.14
N GLU A 304 8.88 -24.29 4.85
CA GLU A 304 7.69 -25.09 5.19
C GLU A 304 6.65 -24.23 5.95
N ASP A 305 7.10 -23.33 6.82
CA ASP A 305 6.30 -22.28 7.46
C ASP A 305 5.49 -21.41 6.50
N ARG A 306 6.08 -21.00 5.37
CA ARG A 306 5.42 -20.15 4.37
C ARG A 306 4.29 -20.92 3.68
N LEU A 307 4.48 -22.22 3.44
CA LEU A 307 3.45 -23.11 2.89
C LEU A 307 2.33 -23.38 3.91
N ILE A 308 2.65 -23.62 5.18
CA ILE A 308 1.66 -23.82 6.24
C ILE A 308 0.82 -22.55 6.46
N ARG A 309 1.46 -21.37 6.55
CA ARG A 309 0.76 -20.07 6.67
C ARG A 309 -0.14 -19.77 5.47
N LEU A 310 0.28 -20.12 4.25
CA LEU A 310 -0.56 -20.00 3.06
C LEU A 310 -1.77 -20.96 3.11
N ARG A 311 -1.55 -22.23 3.49
CA ARG A 311 -2.64 -23.22 3.63
C ARG A 311 -3.68 -22.79 4.65
N ARG A 312 -3.28 -22.29 5.83
CA ARG A 312 -4.22 -21.81 6.85
C ARG A 312 -5.03 -20.60 6.35
N ARG A 313 -4.37 -19.60 5.75
CA ARG A 313 -5.05 -18.42 5.19
C ARG A 313 -6.03 -18.72 4.05
N SER A 314 -5.84 -19.82 3.30
CA SER A 314 -6.78 -20.21 2.24
C SER A 314 -8.01 -20.98 2.72
N ARG A 315 -8.05 -21.49 3.97
CA ARG A 315 -9.22 -22.22 4.48
C ARG A 315 -10.38 -21.28 4.78
N ARG A 316 -11.58 -21.68 4.35
CA ARG A 316 -12.84 -20.94 4.46
C ARG A 316 -13.75 -21.57 5.50
N PHE A 317 -14.07 -20.83 6.56
CA PHE A 317 -14.93 -21.32 7.64
C PHE A 317 -16.26 -20.57 7.67
N LEU A 318 -17.35 -21.29 7.90
CA LEU A 318 -18.65 -20.70 8.26
C LEU A 318 -18.81 -20.78 9.78
N ILE A 319 -19.04 -19.65 10.44
CA ILE A 319 -19.24 -19.57 11.89
C ILE A 319 -20.70 -19.14 12.11
N ILE A 320 -21.53 -20.01 12.68
CA ILE A 320 -22.92 -19.70 13.04
C ILE A 320 -23.04 -19.61 14.56
N MET A 321 -22.98 -18.40 15.11
CA MET A 321 -23.16 -18.11 16.54
C MET A 321 -23.99 -16.83 16.73
N PRO A 322 -25.01 -16.83 17.60
CA PRO A 322 -26.00 -15.76 17.68
C PRO A 322 -25.46 -14.48 18.32
N ASP A 323 -24.61 -14.62 19.35
CA ASP A 323 -24.00 -13.48 20.01
C ASP A 323 -22.86 -12.87 19.16
N ASP A 324 -22.67 -11.56 19.28
CA ASP A 324 -21.67 -10.81 18.51
C ASP A 324 -20.29 -10.79 19.17
N LEU A 325 -20.23 -10.79 20.50
CA LEU A 325 -18.98 -10.78 21.26
C LEU A 325 -18.31 -12.15 21.20
N ASP A 326 -19.05 -13.22 21.53
CA ASP A 326 -18.51 -14.60 21.48
C ASP A 326 -18.05 -14.98 20.08
N ARG A 327 -18.80 -14.56 19.04
CA ARG A 327 -18.42 -14.76 17.64
C ARG A 327 -17.19 -13.96 17.24
N SER A 328 -17.07 -12.71 17.68
CA SER A 328 -15.88 -11.89 17.45
C SER A 328 -14.65 -12.44 18.18
N ILE A 329 -14.81 -12.97 19.40
CA ILE A 329 -13.74 -13.62 20.16
C ILE A 329 -13.28 -14.87 19.43
N PHE A 330 -14.19 -15.78 19.06
CA PHE A 330 -13.84 -17.01 18.36
C PHE A 330 -13.20 -16.76 16.98
N ALA A 331 -13.69 -15.76 16.24
CA ALA A 331 -13.05 -15.32 14.99
C ALA A 331 -11.63 -14.78 15.24
N ALA A 332 -11.39 -14.06 16.34
CA ALA A 332 -10.05 -13.62 16.72
C ALA A 332 -9.14 -14.79 17.14
N THR A 333 -9.63 -15.79 17.88
CA THR A 333 -8.90 -17.03 18.21
C THR A 333 -8.43 -17.74 16.94
N LEU A 334 -9.29 -17.84 15.93
CA LEU A 334 -8.91 -18.42 14.62
C LEU A 334 -7.91 -17.53 13.84
N GLN A 335 -7.96 -16.20 13.99
CA GLN A 335 -7.00 -15.27 13.39
C GLN A 335 -5.60 -15.39 14.02
N VAL A 336 -5.50 -15.59 15.34
CA VAL A 336 -4.24 -15.92 16.03
C VAL A 336 -3.62 -17.19 15.44
N GLY A 337 -4.46 -18.19 15.15
CA GLY A 337 -4.05 -19.40 14.41
C GLY A 337 -3.57 -19.19 12.98
N GLY A 338 -3.73 -18.01 12.41
CA GLY A 338 -3.34 -17.67 11.04
C GLY A 338 -4.39 -17.99 9.97
N TYR A 339 -5.64 -18.28 10.36
CA TYR A 339 -6.78 -18.36 9.45
C TYR A 339 -7.33 -16.95 9.15
N SER A 340 -7.96 -16.75 7.99
CA SER A 340 -8.35 -15.40 7.56
C SER A 340 -9.61 -15.30 6.69
N CYS A 341 -10.30 -16.40 6.40
CA CYS A 341 -11.51 -16.39 5.57
C CYS A 341 -12.69 -16.95 6.37
N PHE A 342 -13.41 -16.05 7.05
CA PHE A 342 -14.58 -16.39 7.85
C PHE A 342 -15.86 -15.85 7.19
N PHE A 343 -16.90 -16.66 7.22
CA PHE A 343 -18.27 -16.27 6.91
C PHE A 343 -19.04 -16.30 8.22
N GLU A 344 -19.47 -15.15 8.72
CA GLU A 344 -20.16 -15.04 10.01
C GLU A 344 -21.68 -14.94 9.86
N ALA A 345 -22.41 -15.76 10.61
CA ALA A 345 -23.86 -15.77 10.67
C ALA A 345 -24.38 -15.77 12.11
N ARG A 346 -25.43 -14.99 12.38
CA ARG A 346 -26.13 -14.96 13.68
C ARG A 346 -27.20 -16.04 13.81
N ASN A 347 -27.58 -16.67 12.69
CA ASN A 347 -28.68 -17.62 12.64
C ASN A 347 -28.57 -18.58 11.45
N LEU A 348 -29.39 -19.63 11.46
CA LEU A 348 -29.48 -20.62 10.39
C LEU A 348 -29.73 -19.99 9.01
N VAL A 349 -30.60 -18.98 8.87
CA VAL A 349 -30.95 -18.40 7.56
C VAL A 349 -29.73 -17.75 6.92
N GLN A 350 -29.01 -16.92 7.68
CA GLN A 350 -27.74 -16.32 7.24
C GLN A 350 -26.70 -17.40 6.92
N GLY A 351 -26.60 -18.47 7.73
CA GLY A 351 -25.71 -19.59 7.45
C GLY A 351 -26.02 -20.34 6.14
N LEU A 352 -27.31 -20.55 5.85
CA LEU A 352 -27.81 -21.15 4.60
C LEU A 352 -27.64 -20.24 3.38
N GLU A 353 -27.48 -18.93 3.56
CA GLU A 353 -27.12 -18.00 2.49
C GLU A 353 -25.61 -17.96 2.25
N LEU A 354 -24.81 -17.85 3.31
CA LEU A 354 -23.35 -17.79 3.21
C LEU A 354 -22.75 -19.10 2.67
N SER A 355 -23.31 -20.26 3.02
CA SER A 355 -22.91 -21.57 2.49
C SER A 355 -23.12 -21.73 0.97
N LYS A 356 -23.93 -20.87 0.35
CA LYS A 356 -24.10 -20.80 -1.12
C LYS A 356 -23.03 -19.94 -1.80
N LYS A 357 -22.43 -18.98 -1.09
CA LYS A 357 -21.51 -17.97 -1.67
C LYS A 357 -20.11 -18.50 -1.99
N GLY A 358 -19.75 -19.70 -1.53
CA GLY A 358 -18.46 -20.31 -1.85
C GLY A 358 -18.37 -21.78 -1.42
N SER A 359 -17.21 -22.38 -1.67
CA SER A 359 -16.76 -23.59 -0.96
C SER A 359 -16.44 -23.26 0.50
N LEU A 360 -16.70 -24.21 1.39
CA LEU A 360 -16.33 -24.15 2.81
C LEU A 360 -15.42 -25.33 3.12
N ASP A 361 -14.34 -25.09 3.84
CA ASP A 361 -13.44 -26.11 4.36
C ASP A 361 -13.93 -26.65 5.70
N MET A 362 -14.73 -25.87 6.45
CA MET A 362 -15.31 -26.25 7.75
C MET A 362 -16.49 -25.36 8.14
N ILE A 363 -17.32 -25.86 9.05
CA ILE A 363 -18.41 -25.11 9.69
C ILE A 363 -18.27 -25.22 11.21
N PHE A 364 -18.39 -24.11 11.92
CA PHE A 364 -18.52 -24.03 13.37
C PHE A 364 -19.94 -23.59 13.73
N LEU A 365 -20.55 -24.28 14.70
CA LEU A 365 -21.90 -24.03 15.18
C LEU A 365 -21.90 -23.80 16.68
N ASP A 366 -22.68 -22.83 17.15
CA ASP A 366 -23.05 -22.72 18.56
C ASP A 366 -23.85 -23.95 19.04
N GLN A 367 -23.85 -24.16 20.36
CA GLN A 367 -24.78 -25.04 21.05
C GLN A 367 -26.24 -24.60 20.83
N GLN A 368 -26.53 -23.29 20.81
CA GLN A 368 -27.85 -22.70 20.61
C GLN A 368 -27.84 -21.58 19.57
N ILE A 369 -28.73 -21.65 18.59
CA ILE A 369 -28.80 -20.72 17.45
C ILE A 369 -30.23 -20.20 17.35
N GLY A 370 -30.56 -19.28 18.27
CA GLY A 370 -31.92 -18.80 18.46
C GLY A 370 -32.84 -19.90 19.00
N PRO A 371 -33.99 -20.20 18.37
CA PRO A 371 -34.91 -21.25 18.82
C PRO A 371 -34.50 -22.67 18.38
N LEU A 372 -33.28 -22.85 17.87
CA LEU A 372 -32.78 -24.13 17.34
C LEU A 372 -31.50 -24.55 18.05
N THR A 373 -31.37 -25.83 18.36
CA THR A 373 -30.10 -26.39 18.81
C THR A 373 -29.08 -26.45 17.66
N GLY A 374 -27.78 -26.38 17.96
CA GLY A 374 -26.72 -26.59 16.97
C GLY A 374 -26.80 -27.95 16.25
N LEU A 375 -27.36 -28.96 16.91
CA LEU A 375 -27.63 -30.29 16.33
C LEU A 375 -28.71 -30.24 15.23
N GLU A 376 -29.81 -29.53 15.45
CA GLU A 376 -30.83 -29.34 14.41
C GLU A 376 -30.32 -28.48 13.25
N VAL A 377 -29.49 -27.48 13.55
CA VAL A 377 -28.81 -26.68 12.52
C VAL A 377 -27.88 -27.56 11.68
N ALA A 378 -27.07 -28.44 12.29
CA ALA A 378 -26.25 -29.41 11.58
C ALA A 378 -27.09 -30.34 10.67
N GLN A 379 -28.19 -30.90 11.18
CA GLN A 379 -29.09 -31.74 10.38
C GLN A 379 -29.71 -30.99 9.20
N ARG A 380 -30.10 -29.72 9.39
CA ARG A 380 -30.67 -28.87 8.31
C ARG A 380 -29.62 -28.48 7.28
N LEU A 381 -28.37 -28.26 7.68
CA LEU A 381 -27.23 -28.02 6.77
C LEU A 381 -26.89 -29.28 5.95
N ARG A 382 -26.86 -30.47 6.57
CA ARG A 382 -26.64 -31.76 5.87
C ARG A 382 -27.73 -32.05 4.84
N LYS A 383 -29.00 -31.76 5.16
CA LYS A 383 -30.14 -31.93 4.22
C LYS A 383 -30.05 -31.09 2.94
N MET A 384 -29.06 -30.20 2.78
CA MET A 384 -28.80 -29.50 1.52
C MET A 384 -27.99 -30.31 0.50
N GLY A 385 -27.26 -31.36 0.89
CA GLY A 385 -26.33 -32.13 0.04
C GLY A 385 -25.06 -31.37 -0.40
N ARG A 386 -25.16 -30.06 -0.70
CA ARG A 386 -24.02 -29.18 -1.04
C ARG A 386 -22.90 -29.17 0.01
N LEU A 387 -23.21 -29.53 1.26
CA LEU A 387 -22.30 -29.52 2.39
C LEU A 387 -21.82 -30.93 2.77
N ASP A 388 -22.09 -31.94 1.96
CA ASP A 388 -21.57 -33.29 2.19
C ASP A 388 -20.03 -33.29 2.08
N GLY A 389 -19.38 -34.03 2.97
CA GLY A 389 -17.91 -34.01 3.14
C GLY A 389 -17.34 -32.80 3.90
N VAL A 390 -18.06 -31.68 4.04
CA VAL A 390 -17.57 -30.51 4.81
C VAL A 390 -17.65 -30.82 6.32
N PRO A 391 -16.55 -30.78 7.09
CA PRO A 391 -16.60 -31.04 8.53
C PRO A 391 -17.42 -29.99 9.28
N ILE A 392 -18.26 -30.45 10.21
CA ILE A 392 -18.99 -29.58 11.15
C ILE A 392 -18.38 -29.78 12.55
N CYS A 393 -18.02 -28.68 13.21
CA CYS A 393 -17.67 -28.64 14.62
C CYS A 393 -18.78 -27.94 15.41
N LEU A 394 -19.21 -28.56 16.51
CA LEU A 394 -20.13 -27.96 17.47
C LEU A 394 -19.33 -27.41 18.66
N LEU A 395 -19.55 -26.16 19.00
CA LEU A 395 -18.97 -25.50 20.16
C LEU A 395 -19.97 -25.64 21.33
N MET A 396 -19.51 -26.09 22.49
CA MET A 396 -20.35 -26.35 23.66
C MET A 396 -19.64 -25.97 24.96
N SER A 397 -20.35 -25.44 25.95
CA SER A 397 -19.77 -25.21 27.28
C SER A 397 -19.51 -26.55 28.00
N GLU A 398 -20.47 -27.47 27.99
CA GLU A 398 -20.41 -28.75 28.70
C GLU A 398 -20.78 -29.94 27.78
N PRO A 399 -19.81 -30.55 27.08
CA PRO A 399 -20.09 -31.59 26.08
C PRO A 399 -20.21 -33.01 26.68
N ASP A 400 -21.42 -33.35 27.12
CA ASP A 400 -21.76 -34.65 27.72
C ASP A 400 -21.72 -35.84 26.73
N VAL A 401 -21.83 -37.07 27.27
CA VAL A 401 -21.81 -38.32 26.48
C VAL A 401 -23.01 -38.41 25.53
N ARG A 402 -24.18 -37.94 25.95
CA ARG A 402 -25.41 -37.96 25.14
C ARG A 402 -25.32 -36.98 23.97
N ALA A 403 -24.76 -35.79 24.17
CA ALA A 403 -24.47 -34.82 23.13
C ALA A 403 -23.46 -35.38 22.13
N ARG A 404 -22.37 -36.02 22.58
CA ARG A 404 -21.37 -36.66 21.70
C ARG A 404 -21.98 -37.75 20.79
N LEU A 405 -22.88 -38.58 21.32
CA LEU A 405 -23.63 -39.56 20.52
C LEU A 405 -24.61 -38.89 19.53
N SER A 406 -25.35 -37.88 19.99
CA SER A 406 -26.36 -37.16 19.19
C SER A 406 -25.73 -36.34 18.07
N ALA A 407 -24.55 -35.76 18.31
CA ALA A 407 -23.74 -35.03 17.33
C ALA A 407 -23.33 -35.93 16.15
N LYS A 408 -22.84 -37.14 16.43
CA LYS A 408 -22.49 -38.12 15.38
C LYS A 408 -23.71 -38.47 14.52
N ALA A 409 -24.88 -38.65 15.13
CA ALA A 409 -26.14 -38.88 14.41
C ALA A 409 -26.64 -37.66 13.61
N ALA A 410 -26.34 -36.44 14.07
CA ALA A 410 -26.62 -35.19 13.36
C ALA A 410 -25.63 -34.87 12.21
N GLY A 411 -24.62 -35.72 11.99
CA GLY A 411 -23.58 -35.50 10.98
C GLY A 411 -22.53 -34.46 11.38
N VAL A 412 -22.40 -34.17 12.69
CA VAL A 412 -21.32 -33.37 13.26
C VAL A 412 -20.04 -34.20 13.32
N SER A 413 -18.92 -33.60 12.96
CA SER A 413 -17.60 -34.25 12.85
C SER A 413 -16.78 -34.12 14.13
N HIS A 414 -16.90 -32.99 14.84
CA HIS A 414 -16.15 -32.69 16.06
C HIS A 414 -17.00 -31.93 17.08
N ILE A 415 -16.61 -31.99 18.36
CA ILE A 415 -17.12 -31.10 19.41
C ILE A 415 -15.89 -30.50 20.10
N VAL A 416 -15.94 -29.20 20.41
CA VAL A 416 -14.90 -28.46 21.14
C VAL A 416 -15.54 -27.77 22.34
N SER A 417 -14.82 -27.75 23.47
CA SER A 417 -15.29 -27.07 24.68
C SER A 417 -15.06 -25.54 24.64
N LEU A 418 -16.04 -24.77 25.13
CA LEU A 418 -15.93 -23.33 25.37
C LEU A 418 -15.66 -23.08 26.87
N PRO A 419 -14.83 -22.08 27.25
CA PRO A 419 -14.10 -21.15 26.37
C PRO A 419 -12.93 -21.83 25.64
N VAL A 420 -12.67 -21.38 24.41
CA VAL A 420 -11.68 -22.01 23.51
C VAL A 420 -10.52 -21.07 23.19
N ASP A 421 -9.31 -21.52 23.50
CA ASP A 421 -8.05 -20.92 23.03
C ASP A 421 -7.53 -21.65 21.78
N PHE A 422 -6.68 -21.00 20.99
CA PHE A 422 -6.17 -21.58 19.76
C PHE A 422 -5.20 -22.74 20.05
N ASP A 423 -4.20 -22.54 20.90
CA ASP A 423 -3.04 -23.45 21.02
C ASP A 423 -3.32 -24.78 21.75
N GLY A 424 -4.58 -25.06 22.11
CA GLY A 424 -5.05 -26.34 22.65
C GLY A 424 -5.84 -27.21 21.66
N GLU A 425 -7.00 -27.71 22.10
CA GLU A 425 -7.88 -28.64 21.36
C GLU A 425 -8.19 -28.15 19.92
N LEU A 426 -8.41 -26.85 19.75
CA LEU A 426 -8.77 -26.24 18.47
C LEU A 426 -7.64 -26.35 17.42
N ARG A 427 -6.38 -26.09 17.79
CA ARG A 427 -5.22 -26.25 16.90
C ARG A 427 -4.99 -27.70 16.52
N GLU A 428 -5.01 -28.63 17.48
CA GLU A 428 -4.86 -30.07 17.17
C GLU A 428 -5.94 -30.56 16.20
N LEU A 429 -7.19 -30.16 16.43
CA LEU A 429 -8.33 -30.50 15.59
C LEU A 429 -8.12 -29.98 14.17
N LEU A 430 -7.80 -28.69 14.01
CA LEU A 430 -7.67 -28.08 12.68
C LEU A 430 -6.43 -28.58 11.92
N ASP A 431 -5.31 -28.78 12.60
CA ASP A 431 -4.09 -29.29 11.97
C ASP A 431 -4.24 -30.77 11.55
N ARG A 432 -4.99 -31.59 12.32
CA ARG A 432 -5.40 -32.95 11.91
C ARG A 432 -6.36 -32.92 10.71
N THR A 433 -7.44 -32.15 10.79
CA THR A 433 -8.49 -32.07 9.75
C THR A 433 -7.98 -31.53 8.41
N PHE A 434 -6.91 -30.71 8.41
CA PHE A 434 -6.33 -30.15 7.18
C PHE A 434 -4.97 -30.73 6.76
N GLY A 435 -4.47 -31.77 7.44
CA GLY A 435 -3.18 -32.41 7.11
C GLY A 435 -1.99 -31.44 7.20
N LEU A 436 -1.95 -30.66 8.28
CA LEU A 436 -0.87 -29.69 8.56
C LEU A 436 0.20 -30.25 9.52
N ILE A 437 -0.08 -31.39 10.16
CA ILE A 437 0.86 -32.20 10.95
C ILE A 437 1.10 -33.52 10.18
N LYS A 438 2.35 -34.01 10.17
CA LYS A 438 2.68 -35.38 9.74
C LYS A 438 2.34 -36.33 10.90
N GLN A 439 1.66 -37.44 10.60
CA GLN A 439 1.52 -38.58 11.52
C GLN A 439 2.87 -39.30 11.69
#